data_AF-A0A520HR37-F1
#
_entry.id   AF-A0A520HR37-F1
#
_cell.length_a   1.000
_cell.length_b   1.000
_cell.length_c   1.000
_cell.angle_alpha   90.00
_cell.angle_beta   90.00
_cell.angle_gamma   90.00
#
_symmetry.space_group_name_H-M   'P 1'
#
loop_
_entity.id
_entity.type
_entity.pdbx_description
1 polymer ?
#
loop_
_entity_poly.entity_id
_entity_poly.type
_entity_poly.pdbx_seq_one_letter_code
_entity_poly.pdbx_strand_id
1 'polypeptide(L)'
;SHWTATTNSDGRVPAWSSSTDMNALVEQVKSQLEGDEQMVWSLTFDTESYFGKGKTFWPEVELRFAAKKEEEHYHVPLLLGPWSYTTYRGS
;
A
#
# COMPACT_ATOMS: atom_id res chain seq x y z
N SER A 1 0.99 4.84 -12.37
CA SER A 1 2.37 5.04 -11.87
C SER A 1 2.70 3.95 -10.88
N HIS A 2 3.98 3.66 -10.64
CA HIS A 2 4.42 2.62 -9.70
C HIS A 2 5.47 3.21 -8.76
N TRP A 3 5.39 2.85 -7.48
CA TRP A 3 6.34 3.24 -6.44
C TRP A 3 6.80 1.98 -5.73
N THR A 4 8.08 1.93 -5.37
CA THR A 4 8.66 0.82 -4.63
C THR A 4 9.29 1.32 -3.33
N ALA A 5 9.35 0.46 -2.33
CA ALA A 5 9.98 0.75 -1.06
C ALA A 5 10.44 -0.54 -0.37
N THR A 6 11.36 -0.41 0.57
CA THR A 6 11.77 -1.49 1.48
C THR A 6 11.44 -1.08 2.91
N THR A 7 10.86 -1.98 3.68
CA THR A 7 10.58 -1.74 5.10
C THR A 7 11.88 -1.74 5.92
N ASN A 8 11.95 -0.91 6.95
CA ASN A 8 13.01 -0.97 7.95
C ASN A 8 12.77 -2.12 8.96
N SER A 9 13.63 -2.25 9.97
CA SER A 9 13.52 -3.29 11.01
C SER A 9 12.26 -3.20 11.89
N ASP A 10 11.57 -2.06 11.88
CA ASP A 10 10.29 -1.83 12.57
C ASP A 10 9.08 -2.03 11.62
N GLY A 11 9.31 -2.53 10.40
CA GLY A 11 8.24 -2.79 9.43
C GLY A 11 7.66 -1.55 8.74
N ARG A 12 8.28 -0.37 8.90
CA ARG A 12 7.82 0.89 8.30
C ARG A 12 8.52 1.16 6.97
N VAL A 13 7.84 1.84 6.05
CA VAL A 13 8.44 2.39 4.83
C VAL A 13 9.04 3.78 5.14
N PRO A 14 10.38 3.95 5.13
CA PRO A 14 11.00 5.23 5.43
C PRO A 14 11.01 6.19 4.22
N ALA A 15 11.03 5.64 3.00
CA ALA A 15 11.03 6.40 1.77
C ALA A 15 10.51 5.54 0.61
N TRP A 16 9.80 6.19 -0.32
CA TRP A 16 9.33 5.62 -1.57
C TRP A 16 10.25 6.03 -2.72
N SER A 17 10.45 5.13 -3.69
CA SER A 17 11.20 5.37 -4.92
C SER A 17 10.26 5.30 -6.13
N SER A 18 10.32 6.31 -6.98
CA SER A 18 9.60 6.34 -8.27
C SER A 18 10.13 7.46 -9.17
N SER A 19 9.90 7.35 -10.47
CA SER A 19 10.06 8.44 -11.42
C SER A 19 8.94 9.47 -11.36
N THR A 20 7.88 9.22 -10.59
CA THR A 20 6.72 10.09 -10.45
C THR A 20 6.61 10.59 -9.01
N ASP A 21 6.45 11.89 -8.84
CA ASP A 21 6.10 12.49 -7.54
C ASP A 21 4.67 12.05 -7.16
N MET A 22 4.56 11.32 -6.05
CA MET A 22 3.28 10.79 -5.58
C MET A 22 2.32 11.90 -5.17
N ASN A 23 2.80 12.95 -4.51
CA ASN A 23 1.96 14.04 -4.03
C ASN A 23 1.43 14.86 -5.22
N ALA A 24 2.29 15.17 -6.19
CA ALA A 24 1.87 15.88 -7.40
C ALA A 24 0.80 15.09 -8.18
N LEU A 25 0.95 13.76 -8.27
CA LEU A 25 -0.06 12.92 -8.91
C LEU A 25 -1.37 12.89 -8.11
N VAL A 26 -1.31 12.75 -6.79
CA VAL A 26 -2.50 12.75 -5.91
C VAL A 26 -3.27 14.06 -6.08
N GLU A 27 -2.59 15.21 -6.06
CA GLU A 27 -3.23 16.51 -6.28
C GLU A 27 -3.87 16.61 -7.67
N GLN A 28 -3.16 16.17 -8.71
CA GLN A 28 -3.71 16.12 -10.07
C GLN A 28 -4.98 15.26 -10.13
N VAL A 29 -4.96 14.06 -9.57
CA VAL A 29 -6.11 13.15 -9.57
C VAL A 29 -7.26 13.75 -8.76
N LYS A 30 -7.01 14.26 -7.55
CA LYS A 30 -8.03 14.92 -6.71
C LYS A 30 -8.72 16.07 -7.43
N SER A 31 -8.00 16.83 -8.26
CA SER A 31 -8.58 17.93 -9.05
C SER A 31 -9.59 17.48 -10.11
N GLN A 32 -9.51 16.21 -10.53
CA GLN A 32 -10.34 15.62 -11.59
C GLN A 32 -11.52 14.81 -11.04
N LEU A 33 -11.50 14.44 -9.75
CA LEU A 33 -12.59 13.68 -9.14
C LEU A 33 -13.84 14.54 -8.92
N GLU A 34 -14.99 13.99 -9.29
CA GLU A 34 -16.32 14.56 -9.10
C GLU A 34 -17.17 13.72 -8.12
N GLY A 35 -18.10 14.36 -7.42
CA GLY A 35 -19.06 13.65 -6.56
C GLY A 35 -18.41 12.73 -5.52
N ASP A 36 -18.82 11.46 -5.53
CA ASP A 36 -18.37 10.39 -4.62
C ASP A 36 -17.33 9.44 -5.25
N GLU A 37 -16.68 9.89 -6.34
CA GLU A 37 -15.62 9.12 -7.00
C GLU A 37 -14.43 8.83 -6.07
N GLN A 38 -13.77 7.71 -6.34
CA GLN A 38 -12.68 7.17 -5.51
C GLN A 38 -11.42 6.99 -6.32
N MET A 39 -10.28 7.24 -5.68
CA MET A 39 -8.97 6.83 -6.16
C MET A 39 -8.72 5.40 -5.69
N VAL A 40 -8.43 4.50 -6.64
CA VAL A 40 -8.10 3.11 -6.30
C VAL A 40 -6.59 2.96 -6.19
N TRP A 41 -6.14 2.46 -5.04
CA TRP A 41 -4.74 2.19 -4.73
C TRP A 41 -4.50 0.70 -4.57
N SER A 42 -3.24 0.30 -4.78
CA SER A 42 -2.76 -1.06 -4.51
C SER A 42 -1.41 -0.99 -3.80
N LEU A 43 -1.24 -1.85 -2.80
CA LEU A 43 0.03 -2.12 -2.12
C LEU A 43 0.33 -3.61 -2.23
N THR A 44 1.42 -3.95 -2.92
CA THR A 44 1.90 -5.33 -3.03
C THR A 44 3.07 -5.55 -2.08
N PHE A 45 2.95 -6.55 -1.21
CA PHE A 45 3.97 -6.97 -0.27
C PHE A 45 4.60 -8.28 -0.76
N ASP A 46 5.92 -8.30 -0.92
CA ASP A 46 6.69 -9.49 -1.30
C ASP A 46 6.93 -10.39 -0.07
N THR A 47 5.92 -11.20 0.26
CA THR A 47 5.87 -11.98 1.50
C THR A 47 6.75 -13.23 1.47
N GLU A 48 6.95 -13.87 0.31
CA GLU A 48 7.88 -14.99 0.19
C GLU A 48 9.33 -14.52 0.30
N SER A 49 9.69 -13.36 -0.25
CA SER A 49 11.04 -12.79 -0.01
C SER A 49 11.28 -12.50 1.47
N TYR A 50 10.24 -12.11 2.22
CA TYR A 50 10.34 -11.88 3.67
C TYR A 50 10.51 -13.16 4.48
N PHE A 51 9.65 -14.17 4.28
CA PHE A 51 9.71 -15.42 5.07
C PHE A 51 10.71 -16.45 4.54
N GLY A 52 10.93 -16.48 3.24
CA GLY A 52 11.65 -17.52 2.49
C GLY A 52 10.72 -18.55 1.84
N LYS A 53 11.19 -19.12 0.72
CA LYS A 53 10.45 -20.12 -0.07
C LYS A 53 9.94 -21.30 0.77
N GLY A 54 8.65 -21.59 0.67
CA GLY A 54 7.98 -22.68 1.41
C GLY A 54 7.80 -22.43 2.92
N LYS A 55 8.18 -21.26 3.44
CA LYS A 55 7.98 -20.87 4.84
C LYS A 55 6.75 -19.98 5.05
N THR A 56 6.04 -19.68 3.98
CA THR A 56 4.77 -18.96 3.97
C THR A 56 3.86 -19.61 2.93
N PHE A 57 2.54 -19.50 3.14
CA PHE A 57 1.55 -19.84 2.13
C PHE A 57 1.49 -18.81 1.00
N TRP A 58 1.86 -17.57 1.31
CA TRP A 58 1.63 -16.41 0.48
C TRP A 58 2.91 -16.07 -0.30
N PRO A 59 2.93 -16.23 -1.63
CA PRO A 59 4.04 -15.73 -2.45
C PRO A 59 4.13 -14.19 -2.35
N GLU A 60 2.96 -13.53 -2.41
CA GLU A 60 2.78 -12.11 -2.23
C GLU A 60 1.41 -11.83 -1.59
N VAL A 61 1.22 -10.62 -1.07
CA VAL A 61 -0.10 -10.12 -0.63
C VAL A 61 -0.35 -8.76 -1.29
N GLU A 62 -1.43 -8.65 -2.07
CA GLU A 62 -1.90 -7.38 -2.63
C GLU A 62 -3.07 -6.84 -1.81
N LEU A 63 -2.93 -5.61 -1.31
CA LEU A 63 -3.99 -4.87 -0.64
C LEU A 63 -4.51 -3.79 -1.57
N ARG A 64 -5.73 -3.98 -2.10
CA ARG A 64 -6.42 -2.99 -2.91
C ARG A 64 -7.45 -2.23 -2.07
N PHE A 65 -7.42 -0.91 -2.13
CA PHE A 65 -8.32 -0.06 -1.33
C PHE A 65 -8.71 1.21 -2.07
N ALA A 66 -9.82 1.78 -1.64
CA ALA A 66 -10.34 3.04 -2.15
C ALA A 66 -9.96 4.19 -1.23
N ALA A 67 -9.54 5.30 -1.84
CA ALA A 67 -9.27 6.57 -1.18
C ALA A 67 -10.22 7.65 -1.72
N LYS A 68 -10.82 8.41 -0.81
CA LYS A 68 -11.71 9.53 -1.09
C LYS A 68 -10.93 10.83 -1.20
N LYS A 69 -11.56 11.84 -1.82
CA LYS A 69 -10.95 13.16 -2.04
C LYS A 69 -10.69 13.92 -0.75
N GLU A 70 -11.61 13.82 0.22
CA GLU A 70 -11.62 14.62 1.45
C GLU A 70 -10.66 14.11 2.53
N GLU A 71 -10.17 12.87 2.39
CA GLU A 71 -9.28 12.26 3.35
C GLU A 71 -7.81 12.46 2.93
N GLU A 72 -6.97 12.80 3.91
CA GLU A 72 -5.55 13.10 3.70
C GLU A 72 -4.63 11.95 4.11
N HIS A 73 -5.10 11.07 4.98
CA HIS A 73 -4.29 10.00 5.56
C HIS A 73 -4.98 8.64 5.47
N TYR A 74 -4.25 7.65 4.96
CA TYR A 74 -4.65 6.25 4.91
C TYR A 74 -3.58 5.39 5.56
N HIS A 75 -3.90 4.84 6.73
CA HIS A 75 -3.08 3.82 7.35
C HIS A 75 -3.63 2.44 6.96
N VAL A 76 -2.89 1.70 6.14
CA VAL A 76 -3.29 0.37 5.61
C VAL A 76 -2.26 -0.69 6.05
N PRO A 77 -2.34 -1.18 7.30
CA PRO A 77 -1.41 -2.18 7.82
C PRO A 77 -1.66 -3.58 7.25
N LEU A 78 -0.57 -4.35 7.17
CA LEU A 78 -0.56 -5.79 6.96
C LEU A 78 0.00 -6.48 8.21
N LEU A 79 -0.85 -7.21 8.94
CA LEU A 79 -0.43 -8.07 10.04
C LEU A 79 -0.24 -9.47 9.48
N LEU A 80 1.01 -9.90 9.37
CA LEU A 80 1.39 -11.06 8.58
C LEU A 80 1.93 -12.20 9.46
N GLY A 81 1.27 -13.35 9.40
CA GLY A 81 1.82 -14.64 9.77
C GLY A 81 2.09 -15.51 8.52
N PRO A 82 2.83 -16.61 8.64
CA PRO A 82 3.18 -17.45 7.50
C PRO A 82 1.97 -18.15 6.86
N TRP A 83 0.86 -18.32 7.59
CA TRP A 83 -0.33 -19.06 7.11
C TRP A 83 -1.63 -18.26 7.25
N SER A 84 -1.53 -16.99 7.64
CA SER A 84 -2.68 -16.10 7.82
C SER A 84 -2.21 -14.66 7.79
N TYR A 85 -3.02 -13.75 7.28
CA TYR A 85 -2.79 -12.32 7.46
C TYR A 85 -4.11 -11.62 7.75
N THR A 86 -4.02 -10.45 8.35
CA THR A 86 -5.15 -9.53 8.49
C THR A 86 -4.72 -8.13 8.03
N THR A 87 -5.71 -7.38 7.57
CA THR A 87 -5.55 -5.97 7.21
C THR A 87 -6.80 -5.21 7.66
N TYR A 88 -6.68 -3.90 7.77
CA TYR A 88 -7.78 -3.00 8.10
C TYR A 88 -7.43 -1.58 7.65
N ARG A 89 -8.40 -0.66 7.73
CA ARG A 89 -8.13 0.78 7.66
C ARG A 89 -7.90 1.30 9.07
N GLY A 90 -6.68 1.75 9.36
CA GLY A 90 -6.31 2.41 10.62
C GLY A 90 -6.68 3.91 10.64
N SER A 91 -6.52 4.50 11.82
CA SER A 91 -6.56 5.96 12.04
C SER A 91 -5.25 6.63 11.65
#